data_AF-A0AAW0TJB9-F1
#
_entry.id   AF-A0AAW0TJB9-F1
#
_cell.length_a   1.000
_cell.length_b   1.000
_cell.length_c   1.000
_cell.angle_alpha   90.00
_cell.angle_beta   90.00
_cell.angle_gamma   90.00
#
_symmetry.space_group_name_H-M   'P 1'
#
loop_
_entity.id
_entity.type
_entity.pdbx_description
1 polymer ?
#
loop_
_entity_poly.entity_id
_entity_poly.type
_entity_poly.pdbx_seq_one_letter_code
_entity_poly.pdbx_strand_id
1 'polypeptide(L)'
;MWEATLPSSRHYQIFGYPRVQTPPPLNKRRVCLRFACPSDLQSRLTMRRRASLRTLLAACLAVHVGCYVVERGDTRVNNHVLREQNLVLEERAENSVHSLIKVTESTSTTIPAPQCVLPPGMAEEIQGYQEVVDRVIDYVTTGDFKGQVYSHLANLVDTFGPRMTGTGELEAAIDWMVEQSIAENLDNVHTEDVQVPHWVRNNESAWMTLPRLKQLHIMGLGSSVGTPPQGITADVLVVKSFDELKKQGLKAAGKIVVFNPTWESYGVTVQYRSQGASEAAKVGAVAALVVSITPFSIASPHTGQQYYSVENKIPVASVTLEDAAMMERMQARGQNITVKLIMGAKNYPDTISRNTVAEILGTHQPKETVLVSGHLDSWDVTQGAMDDGGGMMMSWAALVVMRKLNIRPRRTVRAVLWTGEEQGLHGGIEYFKRHQHDHEQFQLIMESDSGTFTPQGISFSGTPEATCIMEEVLKLFHRINATQLTNPMTGGPDIAVWEKLGVPTGERHLARGLYYSYLTNLLHILNELFFYVFLALHY
;
A
#
# COMPACT_ATOMS: atom_id res chain seq x y z
N MET A 1 23.90 11.30 56.29
CA MET A 1 24.84 10.18 56.10
C MET A 1 24.34 9.00 56.93
N TRP A 2 24.44 7.79 56.36
CA TRP A 2 23.99 6.47 56.83
C TRP A 2 22.63 5.96 56.31
N GLU A 3 22.74 5.17 55.23
CA GLU A 3 22.07 3.90 54.88
C GLU A 3 21.55 3.07 56.08
N ALA A 4 20.67 2.08 56.00
CA ALA A 4 19.84 1.41 54.98
C ALA A 4 18.87 0.48 55.76
N THR A 5 17.76 0.02 55.17
CA THR A 5 17.28 -1.40 55.15
C THR A 5 15.83 -1.56 54.65
N LEU A 6 15.62 -2.59 53.83
CA LEU A 6 14.34 -3.11 53.32
C LEU A 6 13.53 -3.84 54.42
N PRO A 7 12.20 -4.00 54.23
CA PRO A 7 11.60 -5.30 54.56
C PRO A 7 10.54 -5.84 53.57
N SER A 8 10.77 -7.09 53.17
CA SER A 8 9.89 -8.28 53.11
C SER A 8 8.39 -8.19 52.71
N SER A 9 8.07 -8.96 51.65
CA SER A 9 6.93 -9.88 51.43
C SER A 9 5.64 -9.71 52.24
N ARG A 10 4.52 -9.41 51.55
CA ARG A 10 3.15 -9.62 52.04
C ARG A 10 2.45 -10.74 51.27
N HIS A 11 1.99 -11.74 52.03
CA HIS A 11 0.98 -12.73 51.64
C HIS A 11 -0.40 -12.06 51.57
N TYR A 12 -1.20 -12.37 50.54
CA TYR A 12 -2.62 -12.03 50.48
C TYR A 12 -3.47 -13.31 50.53
N GLN A 13 -4.45 -13.31 51.44
CA GLN A 13 -5.45 -14.36 51.67
C GLN A 13 -6.47 -14.41 50.54
N ILE A 14 -6.85 -15.64 50.15
CA ILE A 14 -7.90 -15.95 49.16
C ILE A 14 -9.23 -16.13 49.90
N PHE A 15 -10.26 -15.39 49.51
CA PHE A 15 -11.65 -15.58 49.96
C PHE A 15 -12.37 -16.60 49.04
N GLY A 16 -12.99 -17.62 49.65
CA GLY A 16 -13.79 -18.63 48.97
C GLY A 16 -15.27 -18.24 48.81
N TYR A 17 -15.88 -18.65 47.70
CA TYR A 17 -17.31 -18.52 47.40
C TYR A 17 -18.07 -19.84 47.69
N PRO A 18 -19.35 -19.81 48.12
CA PRO A 18 -20.12 -21.00 48.49
C PRO A 18 -20.77 -21.74 47.30
N ARG A 19 -20.95 -23.06 47.48
CA ARG A 19 -21.55 -24.05 46.57
C ARG A 19 -23.08 -23.89 46.44
N VAL A 20 -23.61 -24.12 45.24
CA VAL A 20 -25.05 -24.29 44.95
C VAL A 20 -25.32 -25.74 44.49
N GLN A 21 -26.41 -26.34 44.98
CA GLN A 21 -26.84 -27.74 44.77
C GLN A 21 -27.60 -27.95 43.43
N THR A 22 -27.49 -29.17 42.87
CA THR A 22 -28.14 -29.64 41.62
C THR A 22 -29.34 -30.59 41.89
N PRO A 23 -30.45 -30.55 41.12
CA PRO A 23 -31.53 -31.54 41.16
C PRO A 23 -31.38 -32.68 40.08
N PRO A 24 -32.14 -33.81 40.19
CA PRO A 24 -31.89 -35.08 39.47
C PRO A 24 -32.53 -35.18 38.05
N PRO A 25 -32.19 -36.21 37.22
CA PRO A 25 -32.47 -36.19 35.78
C PRO A 25 -33.83 -36.78 35.37
N LEU A 26 -34.45 -36.21 34.32
CA LEU A 26 -35.66 -36.71 33.64
C LEU A 26 -35.30 -37.52 32.37
N ASN A 27 -35.98 -38.67 32.18
CA ASN A 27 -35.79 -39.64 31.10
C ASN A 27 -36.21 -39.11 29.70
N LYS A 28 -35.34 -39.27 28.70
CA LYS A 28 -35.57 -38.92 27.26
C LYS A 28 -35.84 -40.16 26.41
N ARG A 29 -36.67 -40.07 25.36
CA ARG A 29 -36.70 -41.01 24.21
C ARG A 29 -36.38 -40.27 22.91
N ARG A 30 -35.55 -40.88 22.04
CA ARG A 30 -35.14 -40.38 20.71
C ARG A 30 -35.92 -41.09 19.60
N VAL A 31 -36.32 -40.36 18.56
CA VAL A 31 -36.81 -40.90 17.29
C VAL A 31 -35.95 -40.34 16.15
N CYS A 32 -35.53 -41.20 15.22
CA CYS A 32 -34.68 -40.88 14.07
C CYS A 32 -35.45 -41.14 12.76
N LEU A 33 -35.35 -40.24 11.78
CA LEU A 33 -35.92 -40.39 10.42
C LEU A 33 -34.81 -40.22 9.34
N ARG A 34 -34.91 -40.96 8.23
CA ARG A 34 -34.04 -40.85 7.04
C ARG A 34 -34.75 -40.07 5.93
N PHE A 35 -34.01 -39.19 5.25
CA PHE A 35 -34.47 -38.51 4.02
C PHE A 35 -33.60 -38.92 2.82
N ALA A 36 -34.21 -39.05 1.64
CA ALA A 36 -33.54 -39.36 0.37
C ALA A 36 -33.54 -38.13 -0.57
N CYS A 37 -32.55 -38.05 -1.46
CA CYS A 37 -32.32 -36.92 -2.36
C CYS A 37 -33.40 -36.81 -3.48
N PRO A 38 -33.94 -35.62 -3.82
CA PRO A 38 -34.97 -35.48 -4.86
C PRO A 38 -34.43 -35.63 -6.29
N SER A 39 -35.24 -36.20 -7.17
CA SER A 39 -34.92 -36.64 -8.54
C SER A 39 -34.77 -35.54 -9.61
N ASP A 40 -34.60 -34.26 -9.25
CA ASP A 40 -34.63 -33.15 -10.21
C ASP A 40 -33.26 -32.50 -10.50
N LEU A 41 -32.17 -33.12 -10.04
CA LEU A 41 -30.79 -32.66 -10.32
C LEU A 41 -30.14 -33.32 -11.56
N GLN A 42 -30.80 -34.29 -12.19
CA GLN A 42 -30.25 -35.04 -13.33
C GLN A 42 -30.50 -34.38 -14.71
N SER A 43 -31.38 -33.37 -14.81
CA SER A 43 -31.81 -32.82 -16.11
C SER A 43 -31.05 -31.57 -16.59
N ARG A 44 -30.09 -31.03 -15.83
CA ARG A 44 -29.37 -29.78 -16.17
C ARG A 44 -27.86 -29.91 -16.40
N LEU A 45 -27.34 -31.13 -16.62
CA LEU A 45 -25.90 -31.39 -16.78
C LEU A 45 -25.42 -31.65 -18.22
N THR A 46 -26.14 -31.17 -19.23
CA THR A 46 -25.71 -31.24 -20.64
C THR A 46 -25.46 -29.87 -21.25
N MET A 47 -24.45 -29.14 -20.77
CA MET A 47 -23.59 -28.28 -21.62
C MET A 47 -22.46 -27.59 -20.81
N ARG A 48 -21.22 -27.85 -21.26
CA ARG A 48 -19.94 -27.10 -21.06
C ARG A 48 -19.05 -27.38 -19.82
N ARG A 49 -17.93 -28.04 -20.18
CA ARG A 49 -16.52 -28.03 -19.68
C ARG A 49 -16.19 -28.48 -18.24
N ARG A 50 -15.24 -29.43 -18.19
CA ARG A 50 -14.71 -30.18 -17.04
C ARG A 50 -13.85 -29.29 -16.13
N ALA A 51 -14.44 -28.72 -15.09
CA ALA A 51 -13.72 -28.24 -13.90
C ALA A 51 -14.66 -28.08 -12.69
N SER A 52 -15.48 -29.08 -12.37
CA SER A 52 -16.26 -29.07 -11.11
C SER A 52 -16.71 -30.44 -10.59
N LEU A 53 -16.28 -31.55 -11.22
CA LEU A 53 -16.79 -32.89 -10.88
C LEU A 53 -16.40 -33.37 -9.47
N ARG A 54 -15.30 -32.86 -8.88
CA ARG A 54 -14.85 -33.27 -7.54
C ARG A 54 -15.63 -32.60 -6.40
N THR A 55 -16.13 -31.38 -6.60
CA THR A 55 -16.86 -30.63 -5.57
C THR A 55 -18.33 -31.06 -5.48
N LEU A 56 -18.92 -31.49 -6.60
CA LEU A 56 -20.32 -31.93 -6.65
C LEU A 56 -20.54 -33.39 -6.18
N LEU A 57 -19.56 -34.28 -6.34
CA LEU A 57 -19.66 -35.65 -5.80
C LEU A 57 -19.59 -35.70 -4.27
N ALA A 58 -18.90 -34.74 -3.64
CA ALA A 58 -18.80 -34.66 -2.19
C ALA A 58 -20.13 -34.28 -1.51
N ALA A 59 -21.00 -33.55 -2.20
CA ALA A 59 -22.31 -33.13 -1.69
C ALA A 59 -23.36 -34.26 -1.68
N CYS A 60 -23.22 -35.29 -2.54
CA CYS A 60 -24.18 -36.40 -2.59
C CYS A 60 -23.89 -37.55 -1.60
N LEU A 61 -22.72 -37.58 -0.95
CA LEU A 61 -22.30 -38.70 -0.07
C LEU A 61 -22.54 -38.46 1.44
N ALA A 62 -23.05 -37.30 1.84
CA ALA A 62 -23.38 -37.02 3.24
C ALA A 62 -24.84 -37.40 3.58
N VAL A 63 -25.07 -38.67 3.91
CA VAL A 63 -26.34 -39.09 4.56
C VAL A 63 -26.31 -38.62 6.01
N HIS A 64 -27.15 -37.64 6.38
CA HIS A 64 -27.34 -37.26 7.78
C HIS A 64 -28.58 -37.96 8.38
N VAL A 65 -28.35 -38.71 9.46
CA VAL A 65 -29.40 -39.24 10.34
C VAL A 65 -29.59 -38.22 11.48
N GLY A 66 -30.70 -37.48 11.46
CA GLY A 66 -31.08 -36.58 12.56
C GLY A 66 -31.99 -37.30 13.56
N CYS A 67 -31.62 -37.29 14.84
CA CYS A 67 -32.47 -37.76 15.95
C CYS A 67 -32.95 -36.56 16.76
N TYR A 68 -34.27 -36.42 16.96
CA TYR A 68 -34.87 -35.29 17.70
C TYR A 68 -35.49 -35.76 19.02
N VAL A 69 -35.59 -34.83 19.98
CA VAL A 69 -36.32 -34.96 21.25
C VAL A 69 -37.47 -33.95 21.19
N VAL A 70 -38.72 -34.41 21.36
CA VAL A 70 -39.92 -33.56 21.30
C VAL A 70 -40.59 -33.52 22.67
N GLU A 71 -40.81 -32.33 23.22
CA GLU A 71 -41.70 -32.10 24.36
C GLU A 71 -43.15 -31.94 23.87
N ARG A 72 -44.12 -32.53 24.59
CA ARG A 72 -45.54 -32.51 24.19
C ARG A 72 -46.13 -31.11 24.37
N GLY A 73 -46.67 -30.55 23.29
CA GLY A 73 -47.66 -29.47 23.36
C GLY A 73 -47.71 -28.61 22.11
N ASP A 74 -48.85 -28.67 21.43
CA ASP A 74 -49.38 -27.72 20.45
C ASP A 74 -48.97 -27.83 18.97
N THR A 75 -49.98 -28.14 18.15
CA THR A 75 -49.94 -28.26 16.70
C THR A 75 -50.43 -26.98 16.05
N ARG A 76 -49.51 -26.13 15.56
CA ARG A 76 -49.70 -25.15 14.46
C ARG A 76 -48.36 -24.48 14.14
N VAL A 77 -47.72 -24.85 13.02
CA VAL A 77 -46.49 -24.21 12.52
C VAL A 77 -46.84 -23.32 11.33
N ASN A 78 -46.57 -22.02 11.47
CA ASN A 78 -46.74 -20.99 10.45
C ASN A 78 -45.51 -20.95 9.51
N ASN A 79 -45.71 -20.75 8.20
CA ASN A 79 -44.66 -20.71 7.17
C ASN A 79 -43.58 -19.61 7.36
N HIS A 80 -43.73 -18.72 8.33
CA HIS A 80 -42.72 -17.70 8.65
C HIS A 80 -41.55 -18.24 9.52
N VAL A 81 -41.76 -19.30 10.30
CA VAL A 81 -40.71 -19.91 11.15
C VAL A 81 -39.75 -20.79 10.33
N LEU A 82 -40.21 -21.33 9.19
CA LEU A 82 -39.38 -22.16 8.30
C LEU A 82 -38.37 -21.35 7.47
N ARG A 83 -38.58 -20.04 7.28
CA ARG A 83 -37.63 -19.16 6.58
C ARG A 83 -36.51 -18.66 7.49
N GLU A 84 -36.80 -18.36 8.75
CA GLU A 84 -35.77 -18.00 9.74
C GLU A 84 -34.92 -19.21 10.15
N GLN A 85 -35.48 -20.42 10.18
CA GLN A 85 -34.70 -21.62 10.51
C GLN A 85 -33.80 -22.13 9.36
N ASN A 86 -34.12 -21.84 8.09
CA ASN A 86 -33.21 -22.13 6.97
C ASN A 86 -31.98 -21.22 6.99
N LEU A 87 -32.11 -19.96 7.39
CA LEU A 87 -30.98 -19.04 7.56
C LEU A 87 -30.06 -19.48 8.72
N VAL A 88 -30.63 -19.99 9.83
CA VAL A 88 -29.84 -20.54 10.96
C VAL A 88 -29.14 -21.86 10.60
N LEU A 89 -29.67 -22.62 9.62
CA LEU A 89 -29.05 -23.86 9.12
C LEU A 89 -27.91 -23.58 8.11
N GLU A 90 -28.00 -22.53 7.29
CA GLU A 90 -26.88 -22.04 6.48
C GLU A 90 -25.76 -21.49 7.37
N GLU A 91 -26.09 -20.71 8.42
CA GLU A 91 -25.12 -20.14 9.36
C GLU A 91 -24.47 -21.21 10.28
N ARG A 92 -25.15 -22.33 10.54
CA ARG A 92 -24.56 -23.51 11.22
C ARG A 92 -23.78 -24.43 10.29
N ALA A 93 -24.08 -24.45 8.99
CA ALA A 93 -23.27 -25.17 8.00
C ALA A 93 -21.94 -24.45 7.77
N GLU A 94 -21.92 -23.11 7.73
CA GLU A 94 -20.68 -22.32 7.64
C GLU A 94 -19.83 -22.40 8.92
N ASN A 95 -20.45 -22.38 10.10
CA ASN A 95 -19.74 -22.53 11.37
C ASN A 95 -19.27 -23.98 11.68
N SER A 96 -19.82 -24.99 10.99
CA SER A 96 -19.34 -26.38 11.10
C SER A 96 -18.15 -26.67 10.18
N VAL A 97 -17.92 -25.86 9.14
CA VAL A 97 -16.68 -25.91 8.32
C VAL A 97 -15.49 -25.34 9.10
N HIS A 98 -15.73 -24.43 10.06
CA HIS A 98 -14.68 -23.85 10.92
C HIS A 98 -14.28 -24.72 12.14
N SER A 99 -15.06 -25.74 12.49
CA SER A 99 -14.75 -26.64 13.63
C SER A 99 -14.22 -28.02 13.21
N LEU A 100 -14.18 -28.33 11.91
CA LEU A 100 -13.54 -29.53 11.35
C LEU A 100 -12.09 -29.30 10.85
N ILE A 101 -11.53 -28.10 11.06
CA ILE A 101 -10.08 -27.79 10.83
C ILE A 101 -9.28 -27.85 12.14
N LYS A 102 -9.79 -28.56 13.16
CA LYS A 102 -8.99 -28.96 14.33
C LYS A 102 -9.07 -30.47 14.44
N VAL A 103 -7.91 -31.11 14.50
CA VAL A 103 -7.67 -32.56 14.42
C VAL A 103 -7.60 -33.11 12.99
N THR A 104 -6.66 -32.58 12.21
CA THR A 104 -5.77 -33.43 11.42
C THR A 104 -4.34 -32.97 11.71
N GLU A 105 -3.61 -33.73 12.53
CA GLU A 105 -2.15 -33.72 12.47
C GLU A 105 -1.76 -34.29 11.10
N SER A 106 -1.83 -33.46 10.07
CA SER A 106 -1.20 -33.75 8.80
C SER A 106 0.29 -33.59 9.03
N THR A 107 1.02 -34.71 8.96
CA THR A 107 2.44 -34.73 8.68
C THR A 107 2.81 -33.59 7.75
N SER A 108 3.55 -32.62 8.29
CA SER A 108 4.23 -31.57 7.54
C SER A 108 5.20 -32.26 6.59
N THR A 109 4.68 -32.68 5.43
CA THR A 109 5.48 -32.80 4.24
C THR A 109 5.77 -31.36 3.84
N THR A 110 6.90 -30.86 4.32
CA THR A 110 7.59 -29.74 3.69
C THR A 110 7.73 -30.13 2.23
N ILE A 111 6.87 -29.60 1.37
CA ILE A 111 7.16 -29.52 -0.05
C ILE A 111 8.47 -28.72 -0.09
N PRO A 112 9.61 -29.31 -0.52
CA PRO A 112 10.81 -28.52 -0.67
C PRO A 112 10.45 -27.35 -1.58
N ALA A 113 10.84 -26.13 -1.17
CA ALA A 113 10.74 -24.97 -2.06
C ALA A 113 11.24 -25.40 -3.44
N PRO A 114 10.52 -25.09 -4.54
CA PRO A 114 10.91 -25.52 -5.87
C PRO A 114 12.39 -25.20 -6.04
N GLN A 115 13.18 -26.26 -6.21
CA GLN A 115 14.63 -26.13 -6.21
C GLN A 115 14.97 -25.21 -7.38
N CYS A 116 15.77 -24.19 -7.12
CA CYS A 116 16.08 -23.23 -8.15
C CYS A 116 16.93 -23.90 -9.25
N VAL A 117 16.32 -24.15 -10.41
CA VAL A 117 16.95 -24.83 -11.54
C VAL A 117 16.95 -23.88 -12.72
N LEU A 118 18.10 -23.28 -12.99
CA LEU A 118 18.32 -22.45 -14.16
C LEU A 118 18.55 -23.32 -15.41
N PRO A 119 18.15 -22.84 -16.60
CA PRO A 119 18.55 -23.43 -17.87
C PRO A 119 20.08 -23.60 -17.96
N PRO A 120 20.59 -24.67 -18.60
CA PRO A 120 22.02 -24.91 -18.74
C PRO A 120 22.74 -23.72 -19.40
N GLY A 121 23.88 -23.29 -18.84
CA GLY A 121 24.67 -22.17 -19.37
C GLY A 121 24.19 -20.78 -18.92
N MET A 122 22.99 -20.67 -18.34
CA MET A 122 22.43 -19.38 -17.94
C MET A 122 23.20 -18.79 -16.75
N ALA A 123 23.51 -19.59 -15.72
CA ALA A 123 24.28 -19.13 -14.57
C ALA A 123 25.67 -18.62 -14.98
N GLU A 124 26.35 -19.33 -15.89
CA GLU A 124 27.64 -18.92 -16.45
C GLU A 124 27.52 -17.63 -17.27
N GLU A 125 26.44 -17.47 -18.04
CA GLU A 125 26.15 -16.22 -18.75
C GLU A 125 25.94 -15.05 -17.77
N ILE A 126 25.16 -15.24 -16.70
CA ILE A 126 24.93 -14.22 -15.66
C ILE A 126 26.26 -13.81 -15.04
N GLN A 127 27.06 -14.78 -14.61
CA GLN A 127 28.35 -14.56 -13.97
C GLN A 127 29.37 -13.89 -14.90
N GLY A 128 29.27 -14.14 -16.21
CA GLY A 128 30.09 -13.47 -17.22
C GLY A 128 29.93 -11.96 -17.27
N TYR A 129 28.88 -11.40 -16.65
CA TYR A 129 28.68 -9.97 -16.57
C TYR A 129 29.29 -9.29 -15.33
N GLN A 130 29.95 -10.01 -14.42
CA GLN A 130 30.54 -9.42 -13.20
C GLN A 130 31.46 -8.24 -13.52
N GLU A 131 32.30 -8.31 -14.57
CA GLU A 131 33.18 -7.20 -14.95
C GLU A 131 32.40 -5.95 -15.36
N VAL A 132 31.23 -6.13 -15.99
CA VAL A 132 30.36 -5.01 -16.38
C VAL A 132 29.72 -4.39 -15.14
N VAL A 133 29.22 -5.22 -14.21
CA VAL A 133 28.69 -4.77 -12.90
C VAL A 133 29.75 -3.96 -12.17
N ASP A 134 30.95 -4.51 -12.04
CA ASP A 134 32.05 -3.90 -11.32
C ASP A 134 32.44 -2.56 -11.94
N ARG A 135 32.49 -2.49 -13.29
CA ARG A 135 32.78 -1.24 -14.00
C ARG A 135 31.72 -0.17 -13.74
N VAL A 136 30.44 -0.54 -13.71
CA VAL A 136 29.35 0.38 -13.38
C VAL A 136 29.46 0.81 -11.92
N ILE A 137 29.72 -0.13 -11.00
CA ILE A 137 29.97 0.12 -9.57
C ILE A 137 31.08 1.14 -9.38
N ASP A 138 32.22 0.92 -10.00
CA ASP A 138 33.38 1.80 -9.85
C ASP A 138 33.08 3.17 -10.48
N TYR A 139 32.49 3.22 -11.68
CA TYR A 139 32.19 4.46 -12.39
C TYR A 139 31.32 5.42 -11.58
N VAL A 140 30.30 4.92 -10.86
CA VAL A 140 29.38 5.81 -10.15
C VAL A 140 29.58 5.91 -8.63
N THR A 141 30.44 5.06 -8.03
CA THR A 141 30.86 5.24 -6.61
C THR A 141 32.16 6.03 -6.47
N THR A 142 33.12 5.81 -7.37
CA THR A 142 34.50 6.29 -7.23
C THR A 142 35.05 6.98 -8.48
N GLY A 143 34.45 6.72 -9.64
CA GLY A 143 34.83 7.32 -10.93
C GLY A 143 34.15 8.65 -11.24
N ASP A 144 34.18 9.02 -12.52
CA ASP A 144 33.81 10.36 -13.01
C ASP A 144 32.33 10.71 -12.84
N PHE A 145 31.46 9.72 -12.64
CA PHE A 145 30.03 9.95 -12.43
C PHE A 145 29.64 10.08 -10.96
N LYS A 146 30.60 9.93 -10.04
CA LYS A 146 30.37 10.06 -8.61
C LYS A 146 29.72 11.41 -8.29
N GLY A 147 28.57 11.36 -7.60
CA GLY A 147 27.85 12.56 -7.16
C GLY A 147 27.03 13.26 -8.25
N GLN A 148 27.04 12.79 -9.50
CA GLN A 148 26.25 13.40 -10.57
C GLN A 148 24.74 13.26 -10.34
N VAL A 149 24.29 12.08 -9.90
CA VAL A 149 22.87 11.83 -9.56
C VAL A 149 22.36 12.81 -8.51
N TYR A 150 23.14 13.00 -7.45
CA TYR A 150 22.83 13.94 -6.39
C TYR A 150 22.79 15.37 -6.93
N SER A 151 23.72 15.74 -7.82
CA SER A 151 23.77 17.07 -8.41
C SER A 151 22.58 17.34 -9.33
N HIS A 152 22.18 16.39 -10.17
CA HIS A 152 20.98 16.49 -10.99
C HIS A 152 19.71 16.60 -10.14
N LEU A 153 19.63 15.80 -9.08
CA LEU A 153 18.52 15.87 -8.15
C LEU A 153 18.45 17.19 -7.39
N ALA A 154 19.59 17.67 -6.88
CA ALA A 154 19.69 18.97 -6.22
C ALA A 154 19.22 20.09 -7.17
N ASN A 155 19.67 20.06 -8.42
CA ASN A 155 19.23 21.02 -9.43
C ASN A 155 17.72 20.95 -9.67
N LEU A 156 17.15 19.74 -9.80
CA LEU A 156 15.71 19.58 -9.97
C LEU A 156 14.92 20.18 -8.79
N VAL A 157 15.26 19.79 -7.56
CA VAL A 157 14.49 20.19 -6.37
C VAL A 157 14.68 21.67 -6.02
N ASP A 158 15.86 22.24 -6.25
CA ASP A 158 16.13 23.66 -6.00
C ASP A 158 15.57 24.56 -7.11
N THR A 159 15.45 24.06 -8.34
CA THR A 159 14.92 24.83 -9.48
C THR A 159 13.40 24.84 -9.49
N PHE A 160 12.76 23.68 -9.35
CA PHE A 160 11.30 23.55 -9.53
C PHE A 160 10.54 23.46 -8.22
N GLY A 161 11.19 23.07 -7.12
CA GLY A 161 10.52 22.90 -5.84
C GLY A 161 9.44 21.80 -5.89
N PRO A 162 8.28 22.01 -5.23
CA PRO A 162 7.15 21.07 -5.29
C PRO A 162 6.56 20.97 -6.71
N ARG A 163 6.27 19.75 -7.17
CA ARG A 163 5.85 19.45 -8.55
C ARG A 163 4.49 18.77 -8.59
N MET A 164 3.49 19.36 -7.94
CA MET A 164 2.13 18.81 -7.87
C MET A 164 1.44 18.82 -9.25
N THR A 165 0.54 17.87 -9.53
CA THR A 165 -0.23 17.87 -10.78
C THR A 165 -1.06 19.14 -10.97
N GLY A 166 -1.15 19.60 -12.22
CA GLY A 166 -1.87 20.82 -12.59
C GLY A 166 -1.10 22.12 -12.31
N THR A 167 0.17 22.03 -11.91
CA THR A 167 1.05 23.19 -11.70
C THR A 167 1.96 23.43 -12.90
N GLY A 168 2.44 24.67 -13.06
CA GLY A 168 3.41 25.00 -14.12
C GLY A 168 4.81 24.47 -13.79
N GLU A 169 5.12 24.32 -12.51
CA GLU A 169 6.37 23.79 -11.97
C GLU A 169 6.59 22.33 -12.39
N LEU A 170 5.55 21.50 -12.33
CA LEU A 170 5.60 20.12 -12.82
C LEU A 170 5.87 20.07 -14.33
N GLU A 171 5.14 20.84 -15.12
CA GLU A 171 5.31 20.85 -16.58
C GLU A 171 6.70 21.35 -17.01
N ALA A 172 7.23 22.36 -16.31
CA ALA A 172 8.58 22.85 -16.54
C ALA A 172 9.65 21.81 -16.15
N ALA A 173 9.41 21.03 -15.08
CA ALA A 173 10.29 19.94 -14.69
C ALA A 173 10.27 18.77 -15.70
N ILE A 174 9.11 18.46 -16.28
CA ILE A 174 8.96 17.50 -17.38
C ILE A 174 9.79 17.95 -18.58
N ASP A 175 9.61 19.19 -19.02
CA ASP A 175 10.35 19.75 -20.15
C ASP A 175 11.87 19.73 -19.89
N TRP A 176 12.27 20.07 -18.67
CA TRP A 176 13.68 19.99 -18.26
C TRP A 176 14.23 18.56 -18.33
N MET A 177 13.50 17.54 -17.89
CA MET A 177 13.95 16.15 -18.00
C MET A 177 14.03 15.65 -19.44
N VAL A 178 13.14 16.11 -20.32
CA VAL A 178 13.24 15.87 -21.76
C VAL A 178 14.53 16.48 -22.31
N GLU A 179 14.81 17.75 -21.97
CA GLU A 179 16.05 18.43 -22.38
C GLU A 179 17.30 17.72 -21.86
N GLN A 180 17.33 17.31 -20.59
CA GLN A 180 18.45 16.55 -20.02
C GLN A 180 18.65 15.21 -20.73
N SER A 181 17.56 14.51 -21.04
CA SER A 181 17.62 13.22 -21.75
C SER A 181 18.18 13.37 -23.17
N ILE A 182 17.79 14.43 -23.89
CA ILE A 182 18.34 14.75 -25.21
C ILE A 182 19.82 15.14 -25.09
N ALA A 183 20.20 15.96 -24.11
CA ALA A 183 21.58 16.39 -23.89
C ALA A 183 22.51 15.20 -23.58
N GLU A 184 21.99 14.18 -22.88
CA GLU A 184 22.70 12.94 -22.60
C GLU A 184 22.69 11.93 -23.76
N ASN A 185 22.16 12.30 -24.93
CA ASN A 185 22.04 11.48 -26.12
C ASN A 185 21.27 10.17 -25.85
N LEU A 186 20.18 10.23 -25.10
CA LEU A 186 19.25 9.11 -24.98
C LEU A 186 18.39 8.99 -26.26
N ASP A 187 17.94 7.78 -26.54
CA ASP A 187 17.11 7.46 -27.71
C ASP A 187 15.64 7.69 -27.38
N ASN A 188 14.82 7.91 -28.42
CA ASN A 188 13.36 7.95 -28.34
C ASN A 188 12.79 8.80 -27.18
N VAL A 189 13.36 9.98 -26.95
CA VAL A 189 12.91 10.89 -25.89
C VAL A 189 11.60 11.55 -26.31
N HIS A 190 10.54 11.33 -25.55
CA HIS A 190 9.23 11.91 -25.81
C HIS A 190 8.37 11.97 -24.54
N THR A 191 7.20 12.59 -24.66
CA THR A 191 6.19 12.65 -23.60
C THR A 191 4.91 11.96 -24.03
N GLU A 192 4.19 11.38 -23.08
CA GLU A 192 2.85 10.82 -23.30
C GLU A 192 1.81 11.51 -22.40
N ASP A 193 0.71 11.98 -22.99
CA ASP A 193 -0.34 12.70 -22.26
C ASP A 193 -1.03 11.80 -21.22
N VAL A 194 -1.34 12.41 -20.07
CA VAL A 194 -2.03 11.81 -18.93
C VAL A 194 -3.08 12.79 -18.41
N GLN A 195 -4.32 12.31 -18.27
CA GLN A 195 -5.37 13.08 -17.61
C GLN A 195 -5.21 12.96 -16.08
N VAL A 196 -4.98 14.09 -15.42
CA VAL A 196 -4.67 14.17 -13.98
C VAL A 196 -5.64 15.11 -13.25
N PRO A 197 -5.92 14.85 -11.97
CA PRO A 197 -6.72 15.75 -11.14
C PRO A 197 -5.97 17.06 -10.90
N HIS A 198 -6.73 18.15 -10.73
CA HIS A 198 -6.20 19.46 -10.40
C HIS A 198 -6.76 19.93 -9.05
N TRP A 199 -5.97 19.72 -8.00
CA TRP A 199 -6.31 20.11 -6.63
C TRP A 199 -5.31 21.14 -6.10
N VAL A 200 -5.83 22.21 -5.49
CA VAL A 200 -5.01 23.28 -4.90
C VAL A 200 -5.38 23.46 -3.44
N ARG A 201 -4.39 23.27 -2.55
CA ARG A 201 -4.54 23.33 -1.10
C ARG A 201 -5.00 24.68 -0.56
N ASN A 202 -4.43 25.77 -1.07
CA ASN A 202 -4.56 27.14 -0.54
C ASN A 202 -4.24 27.23 0.98
N ASN A 203 -4.57 28.35 1.62
CA ASN A 203 -4.28 28.55 3.04
C ASN A 203 -5.15 27.66 3.93
N GLU A 204 -4.54 27.15 5.00
CA GLU A 204 -5.22 26.34 6.01
C GLU A 204 -4.73 26.66 7.42
N SER A 205 -5.62 26.49 8.40
CA SER A 205 -5.28 26.62 9.82
C SER A 205 -6.32 25.92 10.70
N ALA A 206 -5.89 25.47 11.88
CA ALA A 206 -6.82 25.03 12.91
C ALA A 206 -6.41 25.55 14.30
N TRP A 207 -7.44 25.84 15.09
CA TRP A 207 -7.32 26.30 16.47
C TRP A 207 -8.24 25.48 17.35
N MET A 208 -7.67 24.85 18.36
CA MET A 208 -8.45 24.40 19.51
C MET A 208 -8.83 25.64 20.32
N THR A 209 -10.13 25.89 20.47
CA THR A 209 -10.69 27.05 21.20
C THR A 209 -11.10 26.69 22.62
N LEU A 210 -11.47 25.43 22.86
CA LEU A 210 -11.72 24.85 24.18
C LEU A 210 -10.93 23.55 24.36
N PRO A 211 -10.44 23.24 25.58
CA PRO A 211 -10.62 24.00 26.84
C PRO A 211 -9.64 25.18 27.00
N ARG A 212 -8.70 25.34 26.05
CA ARG A 212 -7.76 26.46 26.00
C ARG A 212 -7.45 26.79 24.55
N LEU A 213 -7.07 28.03 24.30
CA LEU A 213 -6.60 28.44 22.99
C LEU A 213 -5.25 27.76 22.68
N LYS A 214 -5.19 27.02 21.58
CA LYS A 214 -3.96 26.44 21.04
C LYS A 214 -4.08 26.29 19.53
N GLN A 215 -3.05 26.75 18.82
CA GLN A 215 -2.89 26.42 17.41
C GLN A 215 -2.55 24.93 17.26
N LEU A 216 -3.25 24.27 16.35
CA LEU A 216 -2.99 22.89 15.95
C LEU A 216 -2.15 22.92 14.68
N HIS A 217 -1.21 22.00 14.58
CA HIS A 217 -0.45 21.79 13.35
C HIS A 217 -1.27 20.85 12.46
N ILE A 218 -1.68 21.37 11.31
CA ILE A 218 -2.51 20.63 10.35
C ILE A 218 -1.87 20.63 8.97
N MET A 219 -2.23 19.64 8.16
CA MET A 219 -1.94 19.61 6.74
C MET A 219 -3.12 18.99 6.00
N GLY A 220 -3.71 19.69 5.04
CA GLY A 220 -4.83 19.19 4.25
C GLY A 220 -4.49 17.86 3.56
N LEU A 221 -5.46 16.95 3.44
CA LEU A 221 -5.25 15.74 2.65
C LEU A 221 -5.58 16.01 1.17
N GLY A 222 -4.82 15.39 0.27
CA GLY A 222 -5.00 15.56 -1.18
C GLY A 222 -6.42 15.20 -1.61
N SER A 223 -7.00 15.99 -2.51
CA SER A 223 -8.41 15.94 -2.94
C SER A 223 -9.46 16.46 -1.94
N SER A 224 -9.07 16.82 -0.70
CA SER A 224 -10.01 17.34 0.30
C SER A 224 -10.78 18.56 -0.19
N VAL A 225 -12.05 18.68 0.18
CA VAL A 225 -12.82 19.92 -0.04
C VAL A 225 -12.44 20.98 1.00
N GLY A 226 -12.45 22.24 0.60
CA GLY A 226 -12.28 23.36 1.52
C GLY A 226 -13.46 23.50 2.50
N THR A 227 -13.22 24.20 3.60
CA THR A 227 -14.28 24.66 4.51
C THR A 227 -15.09 25.79 3.86
N PRO A 228 -16.31 26.08 4.33
CA PRO A 228 -16.97 27.35 4.04
C PRO A 228 -16.08 28.55 4.39
N PRO A 229 -16.29 29.75 3.80
CA PRO A 229 -15.42 30.91 4.01
C PRO A 229 -15.21 31.31 5.49
N GLN A 230 -16.23 31.10 6.33
CA GLN A 230 -16.17 31.38 7.78
C GLN A 230 -15.42 30.31 8.61
N GLY A 231 -15.02 29.20 7.97
CA GLY A 231 -14.49 28.01 8.63
C GLY A 231 -15.59 27.15 9.26
N ILE A 232 -15.17 26.04 9.89
CA ILE A 232 -16.02 25.16 10.69
C ILE A 232 -15.57 25.25 12.14
N THR A 233 -16.47 25.60 13.05
CA THR A 233 -16.23 25.50 14.50
C THR A 233 -17.16 24.46 15.07
N ALA A 234 -16.61 23.37 15.61
CA ALA A 234 -17.41 22.29 16.18
C ALA A 234 -16.66 21.55 17.29
N ASP A 235 -17.43 20.85 18.13
CA ASP A 235 -16.88 19.96 19.13
C ASP A 235 -16.16 18.78 18.46
N VAL A 236 -15.19 18.21 19.18
CA VAL A 236 -14.39 17.09 18.71
C VAL A 236 -14.88 15.76 19.29
N LEU A 237 -14.83 14.70 18.48
CA LEU A 237 -14.89 13.31 18.92
C LEU A 237 -13.62 12.59 18.45
N VAL A 238 -12.80 12.14 19.39
CA VAL A 238 -11.61 11.32 19.10
C VAL A 238 -11.99 9.85 19.09
N VAL A 239 -11.57 9.11 18.06
CA VAL A 239 -11.79 7.67 17.89
C VAL A 239 -10.52 6.99 17.42
N LYS A 240 -10.34 5.70 17.73
CA LYS A 240 -9.17 4.91 17.33
C LYS A 240 -9.41 4.02 16.13
N SER A 241 -10.66 3.82 15.73
CA SER A 241 -11.03 2.96 14.61
C SER A 241 -12.33 3.33 13.94
N PHE A 242 -12.55 2.85 12.71
CA PHE A 242 -13.83 2.95 12.03
C PHE A 242 -14.95 2.21 12.78
N ASP A 243 -14.65 1.07 13.40
CA ASP A 243 -15.60 0.34 14.23
C ASP A 243 -16.04 1.14 15.47
N GLU A 244 -15.09 1.82 16.11
CA GLU A 244 -15.41 2.71 17.22
C GLU A 244 -16.28 3.88 16.76
N LEU A 245 -15.93 4.51 15.63
CA LEU A 245 -16.73 5.58 15.03
C LEU A 245 -18.16 5.11 14.77
N LYS A 246 -18.34 3.95 14.15
CA LYS A 246 -19.65 3.37 13.86
C LYS A 246 -20.48 3.14 15.13
N LYS A 247 -19.86 2.62 16.20
CA LYS A 247 -20.51 2.44 17.51
C LYS A 247 -20.89 3.77 18.17
N GLN A 248 -20.13 4.83 17.89
CA GLN A 248 -20.35 6.18 18.43
C GLN A 248 -21.06 7.12 17.45
N GLY A 249 -21.64 6.62 16.36
CA GLY A 249 -22.14 7.46 15.25
C GLY A 249 -23.10 8.58 15.68
N LEU A 250 -24.01 8.30 16.62
CA LEU A 250 -24.92 9.32 17.17
C LEU A 250 -24.20 10.48 17.86
N LYS A 251 -23.04 10.22 18.48
CA LYS A 251 -22.21 11.25 19.12
C LYS A 251 -21.36 12.02 18.11
N ALA A 252 -21.06 11.43 16.95
CA ALA A 252 -20.21 12.03 15.91
C ALA A 252 -20.95 13.07 15.06
N ALA A 253 -22.29 12.98 14.98
CA ALA A 253 -23.10 13.92 14.22
C ALA A 253 -22.86 15.38 14.67
N GLY A 254 -22.55 16.26 13.70
CA GLY A 254 -22.25 17.67 13.95
C GLY A 254 -20.85 17.96 14.53
N LYS A 255 -20.01 16.95 14.74
CA LYS A 255 -18.67 17.09 15.33
C LYS A 255 -17.55 16.98 14.29
N ILE A 256 -16.36 17.42 14.68
CA ILE A 256 -15.12 17.09 13.99
C ILE A 256 -14.62 15.76 14.55
N VAL A 257 -14.48 14.75 13.69
CA VAL A 257 -13.95 13.44 14.11
C VAL A 257 -12.43 13.45 13.99
N VAL A 258 -11.73 13.12 15.07
CA VAL A 258 -10.28 12.92 15.07
C VAL A 258 -9.97 11.43 15.10
N PHE A 259 -9.36 10.90 14.06
CA PHE A 259 -8.84 9.54 14.03
C PHE A 259 -7.45 9.48 14.64
N ASN A 260 -7.31 8.78 15.77
CA ASN A 260 -6.05 8.53 16.46
C ASN A 260 -5.81 7.02 16.67
N PRO A 261 -5.70 6.22 15.58
CA PRO A 261 -5.35 4.81 15.67
C PRO A 261 -3.97 4.60 16.28
N THR A 262 -3.74 3.42 16.85
CA THR A 262 -2.38 2.97 17.17
C THR A 262 -1.62 2.73 15.86
N TRP A 263 -0.38 3.21 15.76
CA TRP A 263 0.50 2.89 14.64
C TRP A 263 0.83 1.40 14.62
N GLU A 264 0.71 0.77 13.45
CA GLU A 264 1.14 -0.61 13.23
C GLU A 264 2.18 -0.67 12.11
N SER A 265 1.77 -0.26 10.92
CA SER A 265 2.61 -0.08 9.74
C SER A 265 1.92 0.89 8.79
N TYR A 266 2.65 1.43 7.83
CA TYR A 266 2.06 2.31 6.83
C TYR A 266 0.89 1.63 6.10
N GLY A 267 1.09 0.42 5.59
CA GLY A 267 0.07 -0.33 4.84
C GLY A 267 -1.22 -0.61 5.62
N VAL A 268 -1.15 -0.72 6.94
CA VAL A 268 -2.34 -0.92 7.80
C VAL A 268 -2.97 0.42 8.19
N THR A 269 -2.16 1.40 8.59
CA THR A 269 -2.66 2.65 9.18
C THR A 269 -3.11 3.67 8.12
N VAL A 270 -2.60 3.59 6.89
CA VAL A 270 -2.93 4.54 5.80
C VAL A 270 -4.42 4.60 5.46
N GLN A 271 -5.20 3.57 5.77
CA GLN A 271 -6.65 3.55 5.54
C GLN A 271 -7.39 4.74 6.17
N TYR A 272 -6.92 5.25 7.32
CA TYR A 272 -7.54 6.39 7.99
C TYR A 272 -7.32 7.69 7.21
N ARG A 273 -6.15 7.87 6.59
CA ARG A 273 -5.89 8.97 5.65
C ARG A 273 -6.80 8.81 4.43
N SER A 274 -6.78 7.63 3.81
CA SER A 274 -7.44 7.40 2.54
C SER A 274 -8.97 7.47 2.61
N GLN A 275 -9.59 7.06 3.73
CA GLN A 275 -11.04 6.85 3.83
C GLN A 275 -11.70 7.60 5.00
N GLY A 276 -10.92 8.19 5.92
CA GLY A 276 -11.45 8.75 7.17
C GLY A 276 -12.54 9.82 6.98
N ALA A 277 -12.39 10.68 5.96
CA ALA A 277 -13.42 11.68 5.64
C ALA A 277 -14.75 11.04 5.25
N SER A 278 -14.71 9.98 4.44
CA SER A 278 -15.91 9.24 4.02
C SER A 278 -16.57 8.55 5.21
N GLU A 279 -15.80 7.87 6.06
CA GLU A 279 -16.33 7.18 7.24
C GLU A 279 -16.94 8.15 8.26
N ALA A 280 -16.30 9.30 8.49
CA ALA A 280 -16.84 10.37 9.34
C ALA A 280 -18.12 11.00 8.76
N ALA A 281 -18.16 11.25 7.44
CA ALA A 281 -19.34 11.80 6.78
C ALA A 281 -20.55 10.87 6.87
N LYS A 282 -20.37 9.55 6.78
CA LYS A 282 -21.44 8.54 6.91
C LYS A 282 -22.21 8.62 8.23
N VAL A 283 -21.57 9.13 9.29
CA VAL A 283 -22.20 9.31 10.62
C VAL A 283 -22.55 10.77 10.95
N GLY A 284 -22.50 11.65 9.95
CA GLY A 284 -22.92 13.05 10.08
C GLY A 284 -21.87 13.99 10.67
N ALA A 285 -20.59 13.60 10.71
CA ALA A 285 -19.52 14.52 11.07
C ALA A 285 -19.43 15.69 10.07
N VAL A 286 -18.91 16.83 10.52
CA VAL A 286 -18.79 18.04 9.68
C VAL A 286 -17.37 18.25 9.13
N ALA A 287 -16.37 17.60 9.72
CA ALA A 287 -15.02 17.49 9.20
C ALA A 287 -14.30 16.30 9.84
N ALA A 288 -13.17 15.89 9.27
CA ALA A 288 -12.30 14.88 9.85
C ALA A 288 -10.88 15.44 10.06
N LEU A 289 -10.22 14.98 11.13
CA LEU A 289 -8.79 15.16 11.34
C LEU A 289 -8.17 13.78 11.52
N VAL A 290 -7.03 13.52 10.90
CA VAL A 290 -6.37 12.21 10.95
C VAL A 290 -4.98 12.37 11.55
N VAL A 291 -4.60 11.56 12.53
CA VAL A 291 -3.21 11.56 12.98
C VAL A 291 -2.29 11.25 11.79
N SER A 292 -1.16 11.96 11.70
CA SER A 292 -0.19 11.73 10.62
C SER A 292 0.23 10.26 10.59
N ILE A 293 0.31 9.69 9.39
CA ILE A 293 0.58 8.25 9.16
C ILE A 293 2.09 8.01 9.30
N THR A 294 2.58 8.02 10.54
CA THR A 294 4.00 7.91 10.85
C THR A 294 4.22 7.37 12.27
N PRO A 295 5.30 6.61 12.53
CA PRO A 295 5.61 6.10 13.87
C PRO A 295 6.09 7.18 14.84
N PHE A 296 6.60 8.32 14.35
CA PHE A 296 7.04 9.42 15.20
C PHE A 296 6.77 10.78 14.55
N SER A 297 6.78 11.85 15.35
CA SER A 297 6.50 13.21 14.89
C SER A 297 7.59 14.17 15.33
N ILE A 298 7.89 15.14 14.47
CA ILE A 298 8.67 16.36 14.78
C ILE A 298 7.77 17.61 14.73
N ALA A 299 6.48 17.43 15.05
CA ALA A 299 5.42 18.40 14.85
C ALA A 299 5.19 18.81 13.38
N SER A 300 5.51 17.92 12.43
CA SER A 300 5.28 18.09 10.99
C SER A 300 4.13 17.17 10.53
N PRO A 301 2.92 17.70 10.29
CA PRO A 301 1.81 16.90 9.79
C PRO A 301 2.04 16.45 8.33
N HIS A 302 1.67 15.20 8.01
CA HIS A 302 1.87 14.63 6.67
C HIS A 302 0.62 14.79 5.80
N THR A 303 0.78 15.17 4.53
CA THR A 303 -0.30 15.11 3.55
C THR A 303 -0.42 13.71 2.94
N GLY A 304 -1.02 13.60 1.77
CA GLY A 304 -1.24 12.35 1.07
C GLY A 304 -2.67 12.24 0.57
N GLN A 305 -2.87 11.35 -0.39
CA GLN A 305 -4.15 11.21 -1.06
C GLN A 305 -5.22 10.67 -0.12
N GLN A 306 -6.42 11.26 -0.24
CA GLN A 306 -7.65 10.70 0.30
C GLN A 306 -8.72 10.58 -0.78
N TYR A 307 -9.73 9.75 -0.53
CA TYR A 307 -10.80 9.45 -1.47
C TYR A 307 -12.18 9.62 -0.82
N TYR A 308 -13.09 10.25 -1.57
CA TYR A 308 -14.50 10.33 -1.20
C TYR A 308 -15.29 9.19 -1.83
N SER A 309 -15.96 8.40 -1.00
CA SER A 309 -16.96 7.37 -1.41
C SER A 309 -18.40 7.82 -1.15
N VAL A 310 -18.59 9.10 -0.82
CA VAL A 310 -19.86 9.71 -0.44
C VAL A 310 -20.06 11.03 -1.19
N GLU A 311 -21.31 11.41 -1.45
CA GLU A 311 -21.64 12.68 -2.10
C GLU A 311 -21.45 13.88 -1.15
N ASN A 312 -21.81 13.73 0.12
CA ASN A 312 -21.61 14.76 1.14
C ASN A 312 -20.15 14.78 1.61
N LYS A 313 -19.28 15.38 0.79
CA LYS A 313 -17.85 15.53 1.07
C LYS A 313 -17.64 16.52 2.22
N ILE A 314 -16.78 16.13 3.17
CA ILE A 314 -16.41 16.97 4.32
C ILE A 314 -14.92 17.31 4.30
N PRO A 315 -14.49 18.48 4.79
CA PRO A 315 -13.07 18.84 4.89
C PRO A 315 -12.30 17.83 5.74
N VAL A 316 -11.05 17.57 5.34
CA VAL A 316 -10.17 16.63 6.04
C VAL A 316 -8.70 17.06 5.97
N ALA A 317 -8.06 17.09 7.12
CA ALA A 317 -6.63 17.36 7.25
C ALA A 317 -5.98 16.34 8.18
N SER A 318 -4.67 16.14 8.05
CA SER A 318 -3.90 15.48 9.09
C SER A 318 -3.60 16.43 10.24
N VAL A 319 -3.30 15.85 11.40
CA VAL A 319 -2.77 16.50 12.59
C VAL A 319 -1.52 15.78 13.08
N THR A 320 -0.72 16.45 13.89
CA THR A 320 0.44 15.83 14.54
C THR A 320 0.03 14.77 15.55
N LEU A 321 0.94 13.83 15.85
CA LEU A 321 0.76 12.82 16.90
C LEU A 321 0.51 13.48 18.26
N GLU A 322 1.22 14.58 18.54
CA GLU A 322 1.12 15.33 19.77
C GLU A 322 -0.26 15.96 19.96
N ASP A 323 -0.79 16.59 18.90
CA ASP A 323 -2.10 17.24 18.93
C ASP A 323 -3.24 16.21 19.03
N ALA A 324 -3.16 15.10 18.27
CA ALA A 324 -4.13 14.01 18.35
C ALA A 324 -4.15 13.36 19.75
N ALA A 325 -2.97 13.00 20.29
CA ALA A 325 -2.86 12.41 21.61
C ALA A 325 -3.27 13.39 22.72
N MET A 326 -3.02 14.70 22.55
CA MET A 326 -3.49 15.72 23.49
C MET A 326 -5.02 15.73 23.55
N MET A 327 -5.69 15.76 22.39
CA MET A 327 -7.15 15.74 22.31
C MET A 327 -7.72 14.44 22.90
N GLU A 328 -7.10 13.29 22.62
CA GLU A 328 -7.51 12.02 23.21
C GLU A 328 -7.47 12.07 24.75
N ARG A 329 -6.36 12.55 25.33
CA ARG A 329 -6.23 12.67 26.79
C ARG A 329 -7.24 13.65 27.38
N MET A 330 -7.58 14.73 26.67
CA MET A 330 -8.62 15.68 27.10
C MET A 330 -10.01 15.04 27.11
N GLN A 331 -10.36 14.31 26.04
CA GLN A 331 -11.62 13.57 25.94
C GLN A 331 -11.73 12.51 27.04
N ALA A 332 -10.66 11.76 27.31
CA ALA A 332 -10.64 10.75 28.37
C ALA A 332 -10.88 11.34 29.79
N ARG A 333 -10.59 12.63 29.99
CA ARG A 333 -10.91 13.37 31.23
C ARG A 333 -12.31 13.99 31.24
N GLY A 334 -13.11 13.77 30.20
CA GLY A 334 -14.44 14.39 30.06
C GLY A 334 -14.39 15.90 29.77
N GLN A 335 -13.26 16.43 29.28
CA GLN A 335 -13.17 17.84 28.89
C GLN A 335 -13.84 18.04 27.53
N ASN A 336 -14.59 19.14 27.38
CA ASN A 336 -15.09 19.52 26.06
C ASN A 336 -13.95 20.11 25.23
N ILE A 337 -13.84 19.66 23.98
CA ILE A 337 -12.84 20.09 23.02
C ILE A 337 -13.59 20.68 21.85
N THR A 338 -13.26 21.91 21.49
CA THR A 338 -13.86 22.59 20.33
C THR A 338 -12.72 23.06 19.43
N VAL A 339 -12.84 22.80 18.14
CA VAL A 339 -11.86 23.17 17.12
C VAL A 339 -12.51 24.05 16.08
N LYS A 340 -11.83 25.13 15.72
CA LYS A 340 -12.07 25.92 14.52
C LYS A 340 -11.10 25.49 13.43
N LEU A 341 -11.63 24.95 12.32
CA LEU A 341 -10.89 24.53 11.14
C LEU A 341 -11.19 25.48 9.98
N ILE A 342 -10.14 25.90 9.27
CA ILE A 342 -10.22 26.67 8.03
C ILE A 342 -9.35 25.97 7.00
N MET A 343 -9.93 25.61 5.87
CA MET A 343 -9.21 25.03 4.73
C MET A 343 -9.67 25.71 3.44
N GLY A 344 -8.73 26.28 2.69
CA GLY A 344 -9.01 26.93 1.42
C GLY A 344 -9.04 25.99 0.21
N ALA A 345 -8.94 24.67 0.43
CA ALA A 345 -8.73 23.69 -0.63
C ALA A 345 -9.79 23.76 -1.73
N LYS A 346 -9.35 23.66 -2.99
CA LYS A 346 -10.19 23.71 -4.19
C LYS A 346 -9.87 22.55 -5.11
N ASN A 347 -10.93 21.95 -5.64
CA ASN A 347 -10.85 20.98 -6.73
C ASN A 347 -11.29 21.69 -8.01
N TYR A 348 -10.44 21.68 -9.03
CA TYR A 348 -10.73 22.17 -10.37
C TYR A 348 -11.04 21.00 -11.30
N PRO A 349 -11.55 21.25 -12.51
CA PRO A 349 -11.62 20.21 -13.53
C PRO A 349 -10.25 19.58 -13.78
N ASP A 350 -10.25 18.29 -14.08
CA ASP A 350 -9.05 17.56 -14.49
C ASP A 350 -8.35 18.28 -15.65
N THR A 351 -7.03 18.15 -15.69
CA THR A 351 -6.16 18.76 -16.69
C THR A 351 -5.24 17.71 -17.30
N ILE A 352 -4.48 18.10 -18.31
CA ILE A 352 -3.47 17.24 -18.93
C ILE A 352 -2.10 17.54 -18.32
N SER A 353 -1.40 16.47 -17.95
CA SER A 353 0.03 16.41 -17.64
C SER A 353 0.66 15.34 -18.54
N ARG A 354 1.95 15.03 -18.34
CA ARG A 354 2.70 14.12 -19.21
C ARG A 354 3.61 13.17 -18.44
N ASN A 355 3.60 11.89 -18.83
CA ASN A 355 4.71 11.00 -18.53
C ASN A 355 5.91 11.36 -19.42
N THR A 356 7.13 11.21 -18.89
CA THR A 356 8.36 11.38 -19.68
C THR A 356 8.96 10.01 -20.01
N VAL A 357 9.32 9.77 -21.26
CA VAL A 357 9.91 8.51 -21.73
C VAL A 357 11.26 8.79 -22.37
N ALA A 358 12.27 7.98 -22.01
CA ALA A 358 13.59 7.98 -22.65
C ALA A 358 14.12 6.55 -22.76
N GLU A 359 14.94 6.26 -23.77
CA GLU A 359 15.40 4.90 -24.05
C GLU A 359 16.90 4.80 -24.32
N ILE A 360 17.41 3.57 -24.19
CA ILE A 360 18.58 3.10 -24.93
C ILE A 360 18.12 1.92 -25.77
N LEU A 361 18.26 2.04 -27.09
CA LEU A 361 17.82 1.00 -28.00
C LEU A 361 18.67 -0.27 -27.89
N GLY A 362 17.99 -1.40 -27.80
CA GLY A 362 18.62 -2.71 -27.79
C GLY A 362 19.26 -3.06 -29.14
N THR A 363 20.34 -3.85 -29.12
CA THR A 363 21.04 -4.21 -30.37
C THR A 363 20.54 -5.48 -31.05
N HIS A 364 19.93 -6.42 -30.30
CA HIS A 364 19.53 -7.73 -30.81
C HIS A 364 18.02 -7.94 -30.79
N GLN A 365 17.36 -7.48 -29.73
CA GLN A 365 15.92 -7.60 -29.50
C GLN A 365 15.33 -6.22 -29.15
N PRO A 366 15.40 -5.23 -30.06
CA PRO A 366 15.03 -3.83 -29.75
C PRO A 366 13.55 -3.62 -29.43
N LYS A 367 12.68 -4.60 -29.71
CA LYS A 367 11.26 -4.54 -29.36
C LYS A 367 10.99 -4.98 -27.92
N GLU A 368 11.85 -5.83 -27.37
CA GLU A 368 11.71 -6.27 -25.99
C GLU A 368 12.27 -5.19 -25.06
N THR A 369 11.57 -4.92 -23.96
CA THR A 369 11.82 -3.78 -23.09
C THR A 369 12.06 -4.22 -21.64
N VAL A 370 13.14 -3.70 -21.05
CA VAL A 370 13.30 -3.61 -19.60
C VAL A 370 13.01 -2.17 -19.18
N LEU A 371 11.93 -1.98 -18.42
CA LEU A 371 11.46 -0.68 -17.99
C LEU A 371 11.96 -0.39 -16.58
N VAL A 372 12.52 0.80 -16.37
CA VAL A 372 12.94 1.33 -15.08
C VAL A 372 12.24 2.67 -14.83
N SER A 373 11.71 2.89 -13.63
CA SER A 373 10.80 4.02 -13.41
C SER A 373 10.87 4.60 -12.00
N GLY A 374 10.19 5.72 -11.85
CA GLY A 374 9.92 6.49 -10.63
C GLY A 374 8.98 7.64 -11.02
N HIS A 375 8.40 8.34 -10.06
CA HIS A 375 7.45 9.42 -10.36
C HIS A 375 8.11 10.80 -10.25
N LEU A 376 7.72 11.68 -11.17
CA LEU A 376 8.31 13.01 -11.33
C LEU A 376 7.53 14.06 -10.54
N ASP A 377 6.24 13.82 -10.31
CA ASP A 377 5.43 14.68 -9.46
C ASP A 377 5.83 14.57 -7.99
N SER A 378 5.22 15.42 -7.16
CA SER A 378 5.35 15.36 -5.72
C SER A 378 4.16 16.04 -5.08
N TRP A 379 3.96 15.82 -3.78
CA TRP A 379 3.11 16.73 -3.00
C TRP A 379 3.63 18.17 -3.04
N ASP A 380 2.69 19.11 -2.86
CA ASP A 380 2.87 20.56 -2.94
C ASP A 380 3.59 21.20 -1.74
N VAL A 381 3.87 20.42 -0.69
CA VAL A 381 4.33 20.93 0.62
C VAL A 381 5.85 20.96 0.78
N THR A 382 6.57 20.16 -0.02
CA THR A 382 8.04 20.10 -0.05
C THR A 382 8.53 19.85 -1.47
N GLN A 383 9.85 19.81 -1.67
CA GLN A 383 10.44 19.72 -3.01
C GLN A 383 10.46 18.27 -3.59
N GLY A 384 9.86 17.30 -2.91
CA GLY A 384 9.76 15.92 -3.42
C GLY A 384 11.12 15.25 -3.68
N ALA A 385 12.09 15.41 -2.77
CA ALA A 385 13.45 14.92 -2.98
C ALA A 385 13.56 13.39 -2.79
N MET A 386 12.85 12.85 -1.79
CA MET A 386 12.84 11.39 -1.52
C MET A 386 11.64 10.68 -2.15
N ASP A 387 10.59 11.44 -2.46
CA ASP A 387 9.29 10.97 -2.95
C ASP A 387 8.86 11.93 -4.09
N ASP A 388 9.23 11.65 -5.35
CA ASP A 388 10.19 10.60 -5.76
C ASP A 388 11.34 11.13 -6.64
N GLY A 389 11.78 12.37 -6.38
CA GLY A 389 12.91 12.95 -7.12
C GLY A 389 14.15 12.05 -7.12
N GLY A 390 14.47 11.40 -6.00
CA GLY A 390 15.56 10.43 -5.89
C GLY A 390 15.37 9.22 -6.78
N GLY A 391 14.20 8.58 -6.73
CA GLY A 391 13.93 7.36 -7.47
C GLY A 391 13.89 7.53 -8.96
N MET A 392 13.10 8.49 -9.42
CA MET A 392 13.00 8.83 -10.83
C MET A 392 14.37 9.24 -11.41
N MET A 393 15.18 10.00 -10.65
CA MET A 393 16.51 10.41 -11.10
C MET A 393 17.44 9.22 -11.23
N MET A 394 17.30 8.22 -10.36
CA MET A 394 18.09 7.01 -10.46
C MET A 394 17.77 6.17 -11.68
N SER A 395 16.48 6.00 -11.96
CA SER A 395 15.98 5.28 -13.13
C SER A 395 16.43 5.96 -14.43
N TRP A 396 16.35 7.30 -14.51
CA TRP A 396 16.88 8.06 -15.65
C TRP A 396 18.41 7.92 -15.79
N ALA A 397 19.14 8.13 -14.71
CA ALA A 397 20.61 8.12 -14.74
C ALA A 397 21.19 6.74 -15.03
N ALA A 398 20.44 5.65 -14.82
CA ALA A 398 20.83 4.32 -15.26
C ALA A 398 21.10 4.26 -16.78
N LEU A 399 20.23 4.88 -17.58
CA LEU A 399 20.41 4.99 -19.02
C LEU A 399 21.63 5.87 -19.32
N VAL A 400 21.75 7.03 -18.67
CA VAL A 400 22.90 7.92 -18.87
C VAL A 400 24.23 7.19 -18.64
N VAL A 401 24.32 6.40 -17.56
CA VAL A 401 25.52 5.61 -17.24
C VAL A 401 25.82 4.57 -18.30
N MET A 402 24.81 3.84 -18.79
CA MET A 402 25.00 2.92 -19.91
C MET A 402 25.56 3.64 -21.13
N ARG A 403 25.00 4.79 -21.48
CA ARG A 403 25.45 5.59 -22.63
C ARG A 403 26.90 6.04 -22.47
N LYS A 404 27.26 6.62 -21.31
CA LYS A 404 28.64 7.11 -21.04
C LYS A 404 29.67 5.98 -21.04
N LEU A 405 29.30 4.80 -20.54
CA LEU A 405 30.16 3.62 -20.54
C LEU A 405 30.13 2.84 -21.86
N ASN A 406 29.38 3.31 -22.88
CA ASN A 406 29.14 2.62 -24.15
C ASN A 406 28.69 1.16 -23.94
N ILE A 407 27.88 0.94 -22.91
CA ILE A 407 27.19 -0.32 -22.65
C ILE A 407 26.01 -0.40 -23.60
N ARG A 408 25.93 -1.50 -24.36
CA ARG A 408 24.86 -1.72 -25.34
C ARG A 408 24.02 -2.92 -24.91
N PRO A 409 22.80 -2.71 -24.40
CA PRO A 409 21.93 -3.80 -23.98
C PRO A 409 21.42 -4.57 -25.20
N ARG A 410 21.11 -5.86 -25.00
CA ARG A 410 20.50 -6.68 -26.06
C ARG A 410 19.07 -6.24 -26.36
N ARG A 411 18.35 -5.85 -25.31
CA ARG A 411 16.98 -5.34 -25.30
C ARG A 411 16.97 -3.84 -25.10
N THR A 412 15.84 -3.22 -25.40
CA THR A 412 15.67 -1.79 -25.14
C THR A 412 15.51 -1.57 -23.65
N VAL A 413 16.17 -0.53 -23.14
CA VAL A 413 16.04 -0.10 -21.74
C VAL A 413 15.27 1.20 -21.76
N ARG A 414 14.11 1.23 -21.11
CA ARG A 414 13.21 2.39 -21.11
C ARG A 414 13.13 2.97 -19.71
N ALA A 415 13.49 4.24 -19.56
CA ALA A 415 13.13 5.03 -18.40
C ALA A 415 11.74 5.64 -18.63
N VAL A 416 10.81 5.46 -17.68
CA VAL A 416 9.57 6.22 -17.66
C VAL A 416 9.45 6.96 -16.33
N LEU A 417 9.24 8.27 -16.42
CA LEU A 417 9.04 9.15 -15.27
C LEU A 417 7.56 9.48 -15.21
N TRP A 418 6.86 8.93 -14.22
CA TRP A 418 5.41 9.02 -14.12
C TRP A 418 4.96 10.42 -13.69
N THR A 419 3.75 10.79 -14.09
CA THR A 419 3.05 11.93 -13.52
C THR A 419 1.78 11.48 -12.81
N GLY A 420 1.48 12.12 -11.69
CA GLY A 420 0.26 11.92 -10.93
C GLY A 420 0.23 10.60 -10.17
N GLU A 421 1.39 10.09 -9.74
CA GLU A 421 1.45 8.95 -8.81
C GLU A 421 0.72 9.33 -7.52
N GLU A 422 1.05 10.51 -6.99
CA GLU A 422 0.68 10.93 -5.65
C GLU A 422 -0.84 11.09 -5.50
N GLN A 423 -1.54 11.48 -6.57
CA GLN A 423 -3.00 11.65 -6.58
C GLN A 423 -3.76 10.38 -7.01
N GLY A 424 -3.07 9.27 -7.27
CA GLY A 424 -3.70 7.98 -7.51
C GLY A 424 -3.20 7.24 -8.75
N LEU A 425 -1.89 7.22 -8.98
CA LEU A 425 -1.23 6.38 -10.00
C LEU A 425 -1.65 6.71 -11.44
N HIS A 426 -2.00 7.97 -11.72
CA HIS A 426 -2.62 8.37 -12.98
C HIS A 426 -1.69 8.06 -14.17
N GLY A 427 -0.41 8.37 -14.03
CA GLY A 427 0.61 8.14 -15.06
C GLY A 427 0.81 6.67 -15.37
N GLY A 428 1.03 5.84 -14.34
CA GLY A 428 1.17 4.39 -14.50
C GLY A 428 -0.09 3.73 -15.10
N ILE A 429 -1.28 4.14 -14.63
CA ILE A 429 -2.56 3.62 -15.14
C ILE A 429 -2.77 3.98 -16.61
N GLU A 430 -2.52 5.23 -17.00
CA GLU A 430 -2.72 5.65 -18.40
C GLU A 430 -1.70 5.00 -19.33
N TYR A 431 -0.45 4.86 -18.89
CA TYR A 431 0.58 4.13 -19.61
C TYR A 431 0.20 2.65 -19.77
N PHE A 432 -0.29 1.99 -18.71
CA PHE A 432 -0.80 0.62 -18.79
C PHE A 432 -1.93 0.51 -19.81
N LYS A 433 -2.92 1.42 -19.79
CA LYS A 433 -4.02 1.39 -20.77
C LYS A 433 -3.52 1.45 -22.21
N ARG A 434 -2.51 2.28 -22.46
CA ARG A 434 -1.91 2.50 -23.78
C ARG A 434 -1.07 1.33 -24.27
N HIS A 435 -0.32 0.68 -23.36
CA HIS A 435 0.72 -0.29 -23.73
C HIS A 435 0.42 -1.75 -23.35
N GLN A 436 -0.63 -2.05 -22.59
CA GLN A 436 -0.97 -3.42 -22.15
C GLN A 436 -1.15 -4.43 -23.29
N HIS A 437 -1.51 -3.98 -24.49
CA HIS A 437 -1.68 -4.86 -25.65
C HIS A 437 -0.34 -5.46 -26.12
N ASP A 438 0.77 -4.81 -25.80
CA ASP A 438 2.13 -5.23 -26.09
C ASP A 438 2.83 -5.81 -24.84
N HIS A 439 2.09 -6.25 -23.81
CA HIS A 439 2.66 -6.72 -22.54
C HIS A 439 3.73 -7.82 -22.69
N GLU A 440 3.63 -8.69 -23.71
CA GLU A 440 4.63 -9.72 -24.02
C GLU A 440 6.01 -9.14 -24.37
N GLN A 441 6.08 -7.86 -24.77
CA GLN A 441 7.33 -7.16 -25.06
C GLN A 441 8.05 -6.70 -23.79
N PHE A 442 7.35 -6.54 -22.67
CA PHE A 442 7.95 -6.13 -21.40
C PHE A 442 8.52 -7.35 -20.65
N GLN A 443 9.84 -7.43 -20.58
CA GLN A 443 10.53 -8.56 -19.92
C GLN A 443 10.67 -8.34 -18.42
N LEU A 444 10.76 -7.08 -18.00
CA LEU A 444 10.84 -6.66 -16.61
C LEU A 444 10.41 -5.19 -16.51
N ILE A 445 9.60 -4.87 -15.50
CA ILE A 445 9.24 -3.51 -15.15
C ILE A 445 9.66 -3.24 -13.71
N MET A 446 10.45 -2.19 -13.49
CA MET A 446 10.93 -1.84 -12.17
C MET A 446 10.60 -0.41 -11.79
N GLU A 447 10.36 -0.22 -10.50
CA GLU A 447 10.06 1.08 -9.92
C GLU A 447 10.97 1.40 -8.74
N SER A 448 11.39 2.65 -8.68
CA SER A 448 11.96 3.24 -7.49
C SER A 448 10.93 4.17 -6.87
N ASP A 449 10.28 3.81 -5.76
CA ASP A 449 9.41 4.76 -5.07
C ASP A 449 9.40 4.49 -3.55
N SER A 450 10.59 4.48 -2.96
CA SER A 450 10.77 4.17 -1.53
C SER A 450 11.94 4.93 -0.93
N GLY A 451 12.26 6.09 -1.51
CA GLY A 451 13.43 6.88 -1.17
C GLY A 451 14.76 6.26 -1.60
N THR A 452 15.84 6.76 -1.00
CA THR A 452 17.22 6.55 -1.46
C THR A 452 18.12 6.00 -0.36
N PHE A 453 17.54 5.21 0.55
CA PHE A 453 18.26 4.53 1.63
C PHE A 453 19.14 3.41 1.09
N THR A 454 20.10 2.95 1.90
CA THR A 454 21.03 1.87 1.57
C THR A 454 20.32 0.67 0.94
N PRO A 455 20.84 0.11 -0.17
CA PRO A 455 20.19 -0.98 -0.85
C PRO A 455 20.53 -2.26 -0.10
N GLN A 456 19.57 -3.15 -0.02
CA GLN A 456 19.75 -4.49 0.54
C GLN A 456 19.52 -5.55 -0.54
N GLY A 457 18.81 -5.21 -1.60
CA GLY A 457 18.66 -6.00 -2.81
C GLY A 457 17.39 -5.62 -3.55
N ILE A 458 16.62 -6.59 -4.02
CA ILE A 458 15.40 -6.36 -4.82
C ILE A 458 14.20 -7.09 -4.20
N SER A 459 13.05 -6.43 -4.19
CA SER A 459 11.76 -7.11 -4.02
C SER A 459 11.22 -7.44 -5.41
N PHE A 460 10.99 -8.72 -5.72
CA PHE A 460 10.66 -9.19 -7.06
C PHE A 460 9.40 -10.06 -7.11
N SER A 461 8.55 -9.83 -8.10
CA SER A 461 7.37 -10.64 -8.42
C SER A 461 7.49 -11.18 -9.85
N GLY A 462 7.33 -12.49 -10.02
CA GLY A 462 7.48 -13.15 -11.32
C GLY A 462 7.27 -14.66 -11.26
N THR A 463 7.55 -15.35 -12.37
CA THR A 463 7.51 -16.81 -12.43
C THR A 463 8.64 -17.43 -11.59
N PRO A 464 8.53 -18.67 -11.12
CA PRO A 464 9.62 -19.34 -10.38
C PRO A 464 10.96 -19.34 -11.14
N GLU A 465 10.92 -19.48 -12.47
CA GLU A 465 12.10 -19.38 -13.33
C GLU A 465 12.68 -17.96 -13.31
N ALA A 466 11.84 -16.93 -13.44
CA ALA A 466 12.30 -15.55 -13.37
C ALA A 466 12.84 -15.20 -11.97
N THR A 467 12.23 -15.70 -10.89
CA THR A 467 12.75 -15.55 -9.52
C THR A 467 14.13 -16.17 -9.40
N CYS A 468 14.34 -17.34 -9.98
CA CYS A 468 15.65 -18.01 -10.01
C CYS A 468 16.72 -17.21 -10.74
N ILE A 469 16.38 -16.63 -11.89
CA ILE A 469 17.28 -15.76 -12.64
C ILE A 469 17.64 -14.55 -11.76
N MET A 470 16.67 -13.96 -11.09
CA MET A 470 16.88 -12.83 -10.19
C MET A 470 17.80 -13.17 -9.01
N GLU A 471 17.64 -14.34 -8.40
CA GLU A 471 18.52 -14.81 -7.33
C GLU A 471 19.98 -14.90 -7.78
N GLU A 472 20.22 -15.40 -9.00
CA GLU A 472 21.57 -15.50 -9.57
C GLU A 472 22.12 -14.12 -9.96
N VAL A 473 21.30 -13.24 -10.55
CA VAL A 473 21.65 -11.84 -10.85
C VAL A 473 22.10 -11.11 -9.59
N LEU A 474 21.38 -11.28 -8.47
CA LEU A 474 21.68 -10.59 -7.22
C LEU A 474 23.03 -10.98 -6.61
N LYS A 475 23.61 -12.13 -6.95
CA LYS A 475 24.96 -12.53 -6.49
C LYS A 475 26.05 -11.58 -6.98
N LEU A 476 25.84 -10.94 -8.12
CA LEU A 476 26.81 -10.01 -8.70
C LEU A 476 26.98 -8.73 -7.86
N PHE A 477 26.00 -8.41 -7.00
CA PHE A 477 25.98 -7.22 -6.17
C PHE A 477 26.67 -7.39 -4.80
N HIS A 478 27.42 -8.48 -4.61
CA HIS A 478 28.11 -8.76 -3.34
C HIS A 478 29.06 -7.63 -2.90
N ARG A 479 29.68 -6.89 -3.85
CA ARG A 479 30.57 -5.75 -3.55
C ARG A 479 29.90 -4.61 -2.79
N ILE A 480 28.60 -4.43 -2.98
CA ILE A 480 27.79 -3.41 -2.29
C ILE A 480 26.85 -4.01 -1.24
N ASN A 481 27.00 -5.31 -0.95
CA ASN A 481 26.22 -6.04 0.06
C ASN A 481 24.69 -5.94 -0.14
N ALA A 482 24.25 -5.93 -1.39
CA ALA A 482 22.84 -5.76 -1.73
C ALA A 482 22.33 -6.95 -2.57
N THR A 483 22.44 -8.14 -1.96
CA THR A 483 22.18 -9.44 -2.58
C THR A 483 20.87 -10.09 -2.12
N GLN A 484 20.03 -9.37 -1.36
CA GLN A 484 18.81 -9.94 -0.79
C GLN A 484 17.71 -9.97 -1.86
N LEU A 485 17.03 -11.10 -1.98
CA LEU A 485 15.78 -11.21 -2.73
C LEU A 485 14.64 -11.32 -1.74
N THR A 486 13.69 -10.41 -1.82
CA THR A 486 12.42 -10.53 -1.10
C THR A 486 11.29 -10.75 -2.09
N ASN A 487 10.26 -11.48 -1.67
CA ASN A 487 9.04 -11.66 -2.46
C ASN A 487 7.98 -10.69 -1.91
N PRO A 488 7.81 -9.50 -2.52
CA PRO A 488 6.78 -8.57 -2.10
C PRO A 488 5.43 -9.05 -2.62
N MET A 489 4.36 -8.42 -2.13
CA MET A 489 3.04 -8.62 -2.70
C MET A 489 2.87 -7.87 -4.05
N THR A 490 3.73 -6.88 -4.35
CA THR A 490 3.77 -6.06 -5.59
C THR A 490 5.17 -5.47 -5.85
N GLY A 491 5.52 -5.13 -7.10
CA GLY A 491 6.81 -4.56 -7.52
C GLY A 491 6.96 -3.03 -7.50
N GLY A 492 5.92 -2.28 -7.11
CA GLY A 492 5.89 -0.82 -7.07
C GLY A 492 4.46 -0.29 -7.32
N PRO A 493 4.08 0.90 -6.83
CA PRO A 493 2.71 1.41 -6.95
C PRO A 493 2.24 1.59 -8.40
N ASP A 494 2.95 2.32 -9.26
CA ASP A 494 2.50 2.61 -10.63
C ASP A 494 2.53 1.37 -11.54
N ILE A 495 3.35 0.38 -11.17
CA ILE A 495 3.56 -0.81 -11.99
C ILE A 495 2.75 -2.03 -11.55
N ALA A 496 2.06 -1.96 -10.41
CA ALA A 496 1.32 -3.09 -9.82
C ALA A 496 0.23 -3.67 -10.75
N VAL A 497 -0.27 -2.89 -11.71
CA VAL A 497 -1.28 -3.34 -12.68
C VAL A 497 -0.74 -4.35 -13.69
N TRP A 498 0.57 -4.36 -13.95
CA TRP A 498 1.21 -5.22 -14.94
C TRP A 498 1.32 -6.69 -14.50
N GLU A 499 1.41 -6.93 -13.19
CA GLU A 499 1.51 -8.28 -12.62
C GLU A 499 0.30 -9.16 -12.99
N LYS A 500 -0.87 -8.55 -13.17
CA LYS A 500 -2.09 -9.24 -13.61
C LYS A 500 -1.97 -9.84 -15.00
N LEU A 501 -1.06 -9.33 -15.83
CA LEU A 501 -0.74 -9.84 -17.16
C LEU A 501 0.46 -10.80 -17.14
N GLY A 502 1.02 -11.11 -15.95
CA GLY A 502 2.16 -12.02 -15.81
C GLY A 502 3.50 -11.38 -16.16
N VAL A 503 3.57 -10.06 -16.34
CA VAL A 503 4.82 -9.34 -16.57
C VAL A 503 5.62 -9.32 -15.26
N PRO A 504 6.91 -9.71 -15.26
CA PRO A 504 7.75 -9.62 -14.07
C PRO A 504 7.93 -8.18 -13.61
N THR A 505 7.81 -7.95 -12.29
CA THR A 505 7.95 -6.63 -11.68
C THR A 505 8.94 -6.65 -10.51
N GLY A 506 9.52 -5.48 -10.19
CA GLY A 506 10.32 -5.36 -8.98
C GLY A 506 10.59 -3.94 -8.50
N GLU A 507 10.82 -3.82 -7.20
CA GLU A 507 11.24 -2.58 -6.52
C GLU A 507 12.58 -2.81 -5.81
N ARG A 508 13.27 -1.73 -5.45
CA ARG A 508 14.45 -1.85 -4.57
C ARG A 508 14.04 -2.25 -3.16
N HIS A 509 14.72 -3.26 -2.62
CA HIS A 509 14.66 -3.59 -1.20
C HIS A 509 15.67 -2.72 -0.43
N LEU A 510 15.18 -1.82 0.41
CA LEU A 510 15.98 -0.80 1.09
C LEU A 510 15.91 -0.93 2.62
N ALA A 511 16.93 -0.42 3.31
CA ALA A 511 16.90 -0.26 4.77
C ALA A 511 15.93 0.87 5.21
N ARG A 512 14.62 0.57 5.24
CA ARG A 512 13.49 1.52 5.38
C ARG A 512 13.29 2.13 6.79
N GLY A 513 14.27 2.06 7.69
CA GLY A 513 14.10 2.37 9.12
C GLY A 513 13.52 3.76 9.42
N LEU A 514 13.72 4.74 8.54
CA LEU A 514 13.24 6.11 8.72
C LEU A 514 12.39 6.65 7.56
N TYR A 515 12.09 5.86 6.51
CA TYR A 515 11.39 6.38 5.31
C TYR A 515 10.08 7.08 5.65
N TYR A 516 9.18 6.41 6.35
CA TYR A 516 7.87 6.96 6.75
C TYR A 516 7.94 8.11 7.75
N SER A 517 9.14 8.43 8.21
CA SER A 517 9.40 9.57 9.09
C SER A 517 9.79 10.82 8.32
N TYR A 518 10.26 10.63 7.08
CA TYR A 518 10.67 11.66 6.14
C TYR A 518 9.85 11.62 4.84
N LEU A 519 8.79 10.80 4.75
CA LEU A 519 7.82 10.91 3.68
C LEU A 519 7.35 12.38 3.67
N THR A 520 7.59 13.09 2.58
CA THR A 520 7.41 14.56 2.46
C THR A 520 8.38 15.46 3.28
N ASN A 521 9.60 15.04 3.60
CA ASN A 521 10.67 15.86 4.23
C ASN A 521 12.11 15.37 3.91
N LEU A 522 13.11 16.26 3.95
CA LEU A 522 14.50 15.98 3.53
C LEU A 522 15.26 15.00 4.46
N LEU A 523 15.94 13.97 3.90
CA LEU A 523 17.41 13.79 4.02
C LEU A 523 17.96 12.53 3.28
N HIS A 524 19.07 12.76 2.54
CA HIS A 524 20.18 11.84 2.15
C HIS A 524 20.02 10.88 0.96
N ILE A 525 20.81 11.15 -0.10
CA ILE A 525 20.68 10.56 -1.45
C ILE A 525 22.09 10.35 -2.05
N LEU A 526 22.81 9.27 -1.71
CA LEU A 526 24.18 9.10 -2.26
C LEU A 526 24.66 7.68 -2.63
N ASN A 527 23.89 6.59 -2.51
CA ASN A 527 24.45 5.24 -2.74
C ASN A 527 23.77 4.35 -3.81
N GLU A 528 22.76 4.81 -4.54
CA GLU A 528 21.71 3.90 -5.03
C GLU A 528 21.57 3.68 -6.55
N LEU A 529 22.48 4.19 -7.39
CA LEU A 529 22.29 4.23 -8.85
C LEU A 529 22.45 2.88 -9.61
N PHE A 530 23.02 1.86 -8.97
CA PHE A 530 23.64 0.74 -9.68
C PHE A 530 22.68 -0.36 -10.12
N PHE A 531 21.55 -0.50 -9.43
CA PHE A 531 20.61 -1.60 -9.62
C PHE A 531 19.95 -1.62 -11.01
N TYR A 532 19.63 -0.44 -11.54
CA TYR A 532 18.92 -0.29 -12.81
C TYR A 532 19.79 -0.55 -14.04
N VAL A 533 21.10 -0.25 -13.95
CA VAL A 533 22.01 -0.42 -15.09
C VAL A 533 22.21 -1.90 -15.41
N PHE A 534 22.13 -2.76 -14.39
CA PHE A 534 22.52 -4.14 -14.57
C PHE A 534 21.37 -5.08 -14.96
N LEU A 535 20.18 -4.88 -14.38
CA LEU A 535 19.01 -5.71 -14.68
C LEU A 535 18.58 -5.62 -16.15
N ALA A 536 18.77 -4.45 -16.73
CA ALA A 536 18.60 -4.14 -18.15
C ALA A 536 19.56 -4.87 -19.12
N LEU A 537 20.66 -5.44 -18.64
CA LEU A 537 21.59 -6.20 -19.47
C LEU A 537 21.26 -7.68 -19.57
N HIS A 538 20.50 -8.19 -18.59
CA HIS A 538 20.27 -9.62 -18.44
C HIS A 538 18.82 -10.02 -18.79
N TYR A 539 17.84 -9.19 -18.42
CA TYR A 539 16.44 -9.41 -18.78
C TYR A 539 16.09 -8.92 -20.16
#